data_AF-A0AAD9FTL7-F1
#
_entry.id   AF-A0AAD9FTL7-F1
#
_cell.length_a   1.000
_cell.length_b   1.000
_cell.length_c   1.000
_cell.angle_alpha   90.00
_cell.angle_beta   90.00
_cell.angle_gamma   90.00
#
_symmetry.space_group_name_H-M   'P 1'
#
loop_
_entity.id
_entity.type
_entity.pdbx_description
1 polymer ?
#
loop_
_entity_poly.entity_id
_entity_poly.type
_entity_poly.pdbx_seq_one_letter_code
_entity_poly.pdbx_strand_id
1 'polypeptide(L)' 'MSIPTNVWTPVKIGEVTLNHRIVLAPLTRGRASASSTHERTWIPNKLMEQYYLERATPGGLMISEAW' A
#
# COMPACT_ATOMS: atom_id res chain seq x y z
N MET A 1 -10.69 4.93 -30.77
CA MET A 1 -9.24 5.00 -30.47
C MET A 1 -9.06 4.75 -28.98
N SER A 2 -8.36 3.70 -28.60
CA SER A 2 -7.91 3.56 -27.20
C SER A 2 -6.86 4.64 -26.94
N ILE A 3 -7.00 5.36 -25.83
CA ILE A 3 -5.92 6.23 -25.34
C ILE A 3 -4.80 5.30 -24.90
N PRO A 4 -3.56 5.43 -25.42
CA PRO A 4 -2.44 4.64 -24.94
C PRO A 4 -2.15 5.02 -23.48
N THR A 5 -2.63 4.22 -22.53
CA THR A 5 -2.34 4.40 -21.10
C THR A 5 -0.97 3.81 -20.79
N ASN A 6 0.05 4.67 -20.71
CA ASN A 6 1.40 4.24 -20.38
C ASN A 6 1.57 4.08 -18.86
N VAL A 7 0.99 3.00 -18.32
CA VAL A 7 1.00 2.69 -16.87
C VAL A 7 2.40 2.39 -16.32
N TRP A 8 3.37 2.13 -17.18
CA TRP A 8 4.75 1.80 -16.82
C TRP A 8 5.69 3.01 -16.81
N THR A 9 5.20 4.20 -17.17
CA THR A 9 6.03 5.42 -17.11
C THR A 9 6.12 5.98 -15.70
N PRO A 10 7.26 6.63 -15.36
CA PRO A 10 7.37 7.37 -14.12
C PRO A 10 6.33 8.48 -13.97
N VAL A 11 6.02 8.82 -12.72
CA VAL A 11 5.14 9.94 -12.36
C VAL A 11 5.60 10.60 -11.05
N LYS A 12 5.64 11.93 -11.02
CA LYS A 12 5.94 12.70 -9.80
C LYS A 12 4.65 12.95 -9.02
N ILE A 13 4.66 12.64 -7.72
CA ILE A 13 3.58 12.87 -6.76
C ILE A 13 4.18 13.60 -5.55
N GLY A 14 3.90 14.90 -5.43
CA GLY A 14 4.57 15.75 -4.43
C GLY A 14 6.09 15.70 -4.62
N GLU A 15 6.81 15.35 -3.56
CA GLU A 15 8.28 15.23 -3.55
C GLU A 15 8.79 13.84 -3.99
N VAL A 16 7.90 12.88 -4.27
CA VAL A 16 8.28 11.50 -4.62
C VAL A 16 8.08 11.26 -6.12
N THR A 17 9.04 10.59 -6.76
CA THR A 17 8.88 10.09 -8.15
C THR A 17 8.67 8.59 -8.12
N LEU A 18 7.54 8.12 -8.63
CA LEU A 18 7.24 6.70 -8.80
C LEU A 18 7.78 6.20 -10.13
N ASN A 19 8.22 4.94 -10.19
CA ASN A 19 8.69 4.29 -11.40
C ASN A 19 7.55 3.88 -12.34
N HIS A 20 6.34 3.68 -11.80
CA HIS A 20 5.15 3.31 -12.56
C HIS A 20 3.88 3.89 -11.93
N ARG A 21 2.77 3.86 -12.69
CA ARG A 21 1.48 4.45 -12.31
C ARG A 21 0.51 3.43 -11.68
N ILE A 22 0.97 2.21 -11.43
CA ILE A 22 0.22 1.17 -10.72
C ILE A 22 0.38 1.38 -9.21
N VAL A 23 -0.73 1.46 -8.49
CA VAL A 23 -0.77 1.77 -7.05
C VAL A 23 -1.66 0.75 -6.34
N LEU A 24 -1.23 0.27 -5.16
CA LEU A 24 -2.13 -0.47 -4.26
C LEU A 24 -3.03 0.53 -3.52
N ALA A 25 -4.31 0.53 -3.84
CA ALA A 25 -5.33 1.31 -3.14
C ALA A 25 -5.43 0.90 -1.65
N PRO A 26 -5.97 1.76 -0.76
CA PRO A 26 -6.24 1.37 0.62
C PRO A 26 -7.36 0.32 0.67
N LEU A 27 -7.06 -0.85 1.24
CA LEU A 27 -7.98 -1.99 1.29
C LEU A 27 -8.05 -2.54 2.72
N THR A 28 -9.08 -2.19 3.50
CA THR A 28 -9.29 -2.72 4.86
C THR A 28 -9.43 -4.24 4.87
N ARG A 29 -8.59 -4.92 5.65
CA ARG A 29 -8.53 -6.40 5.68
C ARG A 29 -8.95 -7.00 7.01
N GLY A 30 -8.95 -6.23 8.10
CA GLY A 30 -9.37 -6.70 9.43
C GLY A 30 -8.44 -7.77 10.02
N ARG A 31 -7.13 -7.67 9.77
CA ARG A 31 -6.13 -8.70 10.15
C ARG A 31 -5.21 -8.29 11.30
N ALA A 32 -5.40 -7.11 11.86
CA ALA A 32 -4.58 -6.60 12.96
C ALA A 32 -4.89 -7.32 14.28
N SER A 33 -3.90 -7.42 15.16
CA SER A 33 -4.05 -8.05 16.47
C SER A 33 -4.47 -7.01 17.51
N ALA A 34 -5.29 -7.38 18.50
CA ALA A 34 -5.61 -6.45 19.60
C ALA A 34 -4.32 -6.08 20.39
N SER A 35 -4.19 -4.81 20.74
CA SER A 35 -3.11 -4.31 21.58
C SER A 35 -3.25 -4.80 23.01
N SER A 36 -2.16 -5.26 23.60
CA SER A 36 -2.10 -5.63 25.02
C SER A 36 -1.89 -4.44 25.95
N THR A 37 -1.52 -3.28 25.41
CA THR A 37 -1.11 -2.10 26.20
C THR A 37 -2.07 -0.92 26.05
N HIS A 38 -2.93 -0.93 25.03
CA HIS A 38 -3.86 0.15 24.73
C HIS A 38 -5.23 -0.45 24.39
N GLU A 39 -6.26 -0.08 25.15
CA GLU A 39 -7.62 -0.55 24.86
C GLU A 39 -8.11 -0.02 23.50
N ARG A 40 -8.98 -0.80 22.86
CA ARG A 40 -9.61 -0.45 21.56
C ARG A 40 -8.60 -0.04 20.49
N THR A 41 -7.42 -0.68 20.53
CA THR A 41 -6.32 -0.47 19.60
C THR A 41 -5.94 -1.81 18.99
N TRP A 42 -5.69 -1.85 17.68
CA TRP A 42 -5.15 -2.98 16.95
C TRP A 42 -3.78 -2.68 16.32
N ILE A 43 -2.83 -3.59 16.47
CA ILE A 43 -1.45 -3.45 16.03
C ILE A 43 -1.21 -4.37 14.82
N PRO A 44 -0.56 -3.88 13.74
CA PRO A 44 -0.13 -4.74 12.63
C PRO A 44 0.76 -5.90 13.10
N ASN A 45 0.61 -7.05 12.47
CA ASN A 45 1.35 -8.28 12.81
C ASN A 45 2.12 -8.83 11.60
N LYS A 46 2.82 -9.96 11.79
CA LYS A 46 3.66 -10.60 10.76
C LYS A 46 2.89 -10.97 9.48
N LEU A 47 1.60 -11.30 9.58
CA LEU A 47 0.77 -11.57 8.40
C LEU A 47 0.56 -10.30 7.56
N MET A 48 0.37 -9.15 8.20
CA MET A 48 0.21 -7.87 7.51
C MET A 48 1.53 -7.40 6.88
N GLU A 49 2.66 -7.58 7.58
CA GLU A 49 4.00 -7.33 7.03
C GLU A 49 4.22 -8.12 5.74
N GLN A 50 4.02 -9.44 5.80
CA GLN A 50 4.15 -10.31 4.63
C GLN A 50 3.22 -9.88 3.49
N TYR A 51 1.97 -9.54 3.80
CA TYR A 51 1.00 -9.10 2.80
C TYR A 51 1.46 -7.87 1.99
N TYR A 52 2.06 -6.88 2.66
CA TYR A 52 2.60 -5.69 1.97
C TYR A 52 3.91 -5.99 1.26
N LEU A 53 4.79 -6.82 1.82
CA LEU A 53 6.04 -7.24 1.17
C LEU A 53 5.78 -7.95 -0.17
N GLU A 54 4.81 -8.84 -0.23
CA GLU A 54 4.42 -9.56 -1.46
C GLU A 54 3.91 -8.63 -2.58
N ARG A 55 3.50 -7.40 -2.25
CA ARG A 55 2.96 -6.41 -3.20
C ARG A 55 3.91 -5.25 -3.45
N ALA A 56 5.03 -5.19 -2.74
CA ALA A 56 6.03 -4.16 -2.92
C ALA A 56 6.73 -4.36 -4.27
N THR A 57 6.81 -3.28 -5.04
CA THR A 57 7.56 -3.22 -6.30
C THR A 57 8.56 -2.07 -6.27
N PRO A 58 9.69 -2.15 -7.00
CA PRO A 58 10.68 -1.09 -7.03
C PRO A 58 10.09 0.25 -7.50
N GLY A 59 10.08 1.25 -6.63
CA GLY A 59 9.57 2.60 -6.92
C GLY A 59 8.05 2.66 -7.14
N GLY A 60 7.29 1.67 -6.64
CA GLY A 60 5.83 1.71 -6.60
C GLY A 60 5.29 2.47 -5.38
N LEU A 61 3.98 2.73 -5.38
CA LEU A 61 3.26 3.32 -4.24
C LEU A 61 2.22 2.32 -3.72
N MET A 62 2.15 2.17 -2.40
CA MET A 62 1.09 1.45 -1.70
C MET A 62 0.50 2.33 -0.62
N ILE A 63 -0.83 2.38 -0.52
CA ILE A 63 -1.54 3.09 0.53
C ILE A 63 -2.02 2.05 1.54
N SER A 64 -1.66 2.24 2.82
CA SER A 64 -2.04 1.30 3.87
C SER A 64 -3.55 1.24 4.06
N GLU A 65 -4.02 0.16 4.66
CA GLU A 65 -5.42 0.03 5.04
C GLU A 65 -5.84 1.08 6.07
N ALA A 66 -7.13 1.42 6.06
CA ALA A 66 -7.74 2.24 7.10
C ALA A 66 -8.01 1.40 8.34
N TRP A 67 -7.91 2.05 9.50
CA TRP A 67 -8.11 1.48 10.82
C TRP A 67 -9.49 1.83 11.37
#